data_AF-A0A8J7ZF11-F1
#
_entry.id   AF-A0A8J7ZF11-F1
#
_cell.length_a   1.000
_cell.length_b   1.000
_cell.length_c   1.000
_cell.angle_alpha   90.00
_cell.angle_beta   90.00
_cell.angle_gamma   90.00
#
_symmetry.space_group_name_H-M   'P 1'
#
loop_
_entity.id
_entity.type
_entity.pdbx_description
1 polymer ?
#
loop_
_entity_poly.entity_id
_entity_poly.type
_entity_poly.pdbx_seq_one_letter_code
_entity_poly.pdbx_strand_id
1 'polypeptide(L)'
;MFIVKHQFDDLKDITLRGVNKELYDQFTAFAKKAGAPTGIVFSDILIGYLHQPWRMHGSRRRHSLKHGVTPEKITDLDKLSVSKSDLIAAGESTMFLFRNIKELVFEKNVDAATLVKHVKMIHHCNTKFIGNIPKLIELGITRRVREYTQPSDTNLLTNITIRNVSTKVYDEFVSKAKSEGFTTGEFFSKILANILPFFEIRDVMLSLENHEALIVSFENQLLITKSDLEVLGNRKVIFYGIKQLEFAKDIDQNLFLKTVFKMVKCDEVILPSNLPKLIVLSRTMMCKEIHHS
;
A
#
# COMPACT_ATOMS: atom_id res chain seq x y z
N MET A 1 -6.78 -8.91 10.46
CA MET A 1 -5.91 -8.10 11.34
C MET A 1 -6.15 -8.58 12.76
N PHE A 2 -5.10 -8.83 13.55
CA PHE A 2 -5.30 -8.93 14.99
C PHE A 2 -5.41 -7.49 15.47
N ILE A 3 -6.62 -7.06 15.83
CA ILE A 3 -6.76 -5.93 16.75
C ILE A 3 -6.05 -6.41 18.01
N VAL A 4 -4.89 -5.82 18.28
CA VAL A 4 -4.15 -6.16 19.47
C VAL A 4 -5.01 -5.62 20.61
N LYS A 5 -5.48 -6.49 21.49
CA LYS A 5 -6.19 -6.05 22.70
C LYS A 5 -5.17 -5.33 23.58
N HIS A 6 -4.94 -4.06 23.30
CA HIS A 6 -4.30 -3.16 24.22
C HIS A 6 -5.27 -2.94 25.38
N GLN A 7 -4.83 -3.26 26.60
CA GLN A 7 -5.48 -2.72 27.79
C GLN A 7 -5.09 -1.24 27.84
N PHE A 8 -6.07 -0.38 27.59
CA PHE A 8 -5.92 1.05 27.73
C PHE A 8 -6.47 1.42 29.11
N ASP A 9 -5.60 1.94 29.97
CA ASP A 9 -5.98 2.25 31.36
C ASP A 9 -6.80 3.55 31.44
N ASP A 10 -6.57 4.51 30.54
CA ASP A 10 -7.27 5.80 30.47
C ASP A 10 -7.95 6.03 29.11
N LEU A 11 -9.28 6.08 29.11
CA LEU A 11 -10.13 6.27 27.92
C LEU A 11 -10.95 7.57 28.00
N LYS A 12 -11.10 8.26 26.87
CA LYS A 12 -11.95 9.44 26.75
C LYS A 12 -12.72 9.47 25.44
N ASP A 13 -13.83 10.22 25.43
CA ASP A 13 -14.56 10.57 24.22
C ASP A 13 -13.92 11.83 23.60
N ILE A 14 -13.59 11.75 22.32
CA ILE A 14 -12.97 12.86 21.59
C ILE A 14 -13.87 13.32 20.45
N THR A 15 -13.79 14.60 20.10
CA THR A 15 -14.44 15.14 18.90
C THR A 15 -13.40 15.65 17.93
N LEU A 16 -13.40 15.13 16.72
CA LEU A 16 -12.57 15.58 15.61
C LEU A 16 -13.43 16.41 14.66
N ARG A 17 -12.96 17.60 14.30
CA ARG A 17 -13.68 18.52 13.40
C ARG A 17 -13.05 18.52 12.02
N GLY A 18 -13.87 18.59 10.98
CA GLY A 18 -13.38 18.64 9.60
C GLY A 18 -12.71 17.35 9.15
N VAL A 19 -13.26 16.19 9.50
CA VAL A 19 -12.79 14.89 8.98
C VAL A 19 -13.42 14.66 7.61
N ASN A 20 -12.65 14.14 6.65
CA ASN A 20 -13.19 13.73 5.36
C ASN A 20 -14.24 12.61 5.55
N LYS A 21 -15.46 12.90 5.09
CA LYS A 21 -16.62 12.04 5.30
C LYS A 21 -16.45 10.67 4.66
N GLU A 22 -16.00 10.60 3.42
CA GLU A 22 -15.82 9.34 2.70
C GLU A 22 -14.79 8.42 3.37
N LEU A 23 -13.65 8.98 3.78
CA LEU A 23 -12.62 8.23 4.49
C LEU A 23 -13.11 7.74 5.85
N TYR A 24 -13.88 8.56 6.57
CA TYR A 24 -14.48 8.15 7.84
C TYR A 24 -15.52 7.04 7.66
N ASP A 25 -16.36 7.12 6.63
CA ASP A 25 -17.34 6.08 6.32
C ASP A 25 -16.64 4.74 6.00
N GLN A 26 -15.54 4.77 5.24
CA GLN A 26 -14.71 3.59 4.99
C GLN A 26 -14.06 3.04 6.27
N PHE A 27 -13.56 3.92 7.14
CA PHE A 27 -12.99 3.54 8.44
C PHE A 27 -14.03 2.88 9.36
N THR A 28 -15.25 3.41 9.44
CA THR A 28 -16.30 2.83 10.28
C THR A 28 -16.79 1.48 9.72
N ALA A 29 -16.90 1.36 8.40
CA ALA A 29 -17.18 0.08 7.75
C ALA A 29 -16.10 -0.96 8.05
N PHE A 30 -14.83 -0.57 8.02
CA PHE A 30 -13.70 -1.43 8.41
C PHE A 30 -13.79 -1.87 9.88
N ALA A 31 -14.02 -0.93 10.81
CA ALA A 31 -14.16 -1.24 12.23
C ALA A 31 -15.31 -2.24 12.50
N LYS A 32 -16.46 -2.03 11.82
CA LYS A 32 -17.61 -2.93 11.88
C LYS A 32 -17.26 -4.32 11.34
N LYS A 33 -16.60 -4.41 10.18
CA LYS A 33 -16.13 -5.68 9.60
C LYS A 33 -15.17 -6.41 10.53
N ALA A 34 -14.32 -5.68 11.25
CA ALA A 34 -13.39 -6.24 12.23
C ALA A 34 -14.04 -6.62 13.57
N GLY A 35 -15.32 -6.30 13.77
CA GLY A 35 -16.05 -6.60 15.01
C GLY A 35 -15.54 -5.82 16.22
N ALA A 36 -15.01 -4.61 16.01
CA ALA A 36 -14.42 -3.81 17.09
C ALA A 36 -14.98 -2.39 17.18
N PRO A 37 -15.01 -1.80 18.39
CA PRO A 37 -15.39 -0.41 18.59
C PRO A 37 -14.44 0.54 17.84
N THR A 38 -15.00 1.61 17.28
CA THR A 38 -14.24 2.61 16.50
C THR A 38 -13.11 3.25 17.31
N GLY A 39 -13.27 3.50 18.61
CA GLY A 39 -12.20 4.06 19.46
C GLY A 39 -10.98 3.17 19.60
N ILE A 40 -11.19 1.85 19.66
CA ILE A 40 -10.10 0.87 19.70
C ILE A 40 -9.37 0.85 18.36
N VAL A 41 -10.11 0.74 17.25
CA VAL A 41 -9.51 0.74 15.90
C VAL A 41 -8.79 2.05 15.62
N PHE A 42 -9.35 3.19 16.05
CA PHE A 42 -8.72 4.50 15.98
C PHE A 42 -7.37 4.50 16.72
N SER A 43 -7.37 4.04 17.97
CA SER A 43 -6.15 4.00 18.80
C SER A 43 -5.09 3.08 18.17
N ASP A 44 -5.47 1.90 17.67
CA ASP A 44 -4.58 0.96 16.99
C ASP A 44 -3.96 1.55 15.71
N ILE A 45 -4.77 2.23 14.90
CA ILE A 45 -4.31 2.93 13.68
C ILE A 45 -3.30 4.01 14.05
N LEU A 46 -3.61 4.82 15.08
CA LEU A 46 -2.71 5.88 15.54
C LEU A 46 -1.41 5.32 16.10
N ILE A 47 -1.45 4.28 16.93
CA ILE A 47 -0.23 3.62 17.43
C ILE A 47 0.61 3.13 16.25
N GLY A 48 0.00 2.42 15.30
CA GLY A 48 0.69 1.92 14.11
C GLY A 48 1.31 3.04 13.27
N TYR A 49 0.64 4.18 13.16
CA TYR A 49 1.09 5.33 12.38
C TYR A 49 2.17 6.15 13.11
N LEU A 50 1.91 6.53 14.37
CA LEU A 50 2.77 7.42 15.18
C LEU A 50 4.01 6.71 15.69
N HIS A 51 3.88 5.48 16.16
CA HIS A 51 4.97 4.79 16.86
C HIS A 51 5.84 3.95 15.95
N GLN A 52 5.51 3.85 14.65
CA GLN A 52 6.22 3.02 13.67
C GLN A 52 6.78 1.73 14.31
N PRO A 53 5.98 0.64 14.40
CA PRO A 53 5.87 -0.37 15.49
C PRO A 53 7.11 -1.10 16.06
N TRP A 54 8.35 -0.64 15.91
CA TRP A 54 9.54 -1.43 16.24
C TRP A 54 10.29 -0.97 17.49
N ARG A 55 9.79 0.04 18.21
CA ARG A 55 10.36 0.48 19.51
C ARG A 55 9.70 -0.10 20.77
N MET A 56 8.76 -1.05 20.67
CA MET A 56 8.20 -1.69 21.86
C MET A 56 8.34 -3.21 21.83
N HIS A 57 9.12 -3.70 22.79
CA HIS A 57 9.32 -5.10 23.10
C HIS A 57 8.00 -5.81 23.41
N GLY A 58 7.88 -7.04 22.91
CA GLY A 58 7.15 -8.10 23.60
C GLY A 58 5.64 -8.17 23.37
N SER A 59 5.21 -8.92 22.36
CA SER A 59 4.27 -10.01 22.64
C SER A 59 4.27 -11.04 21.51
N ARG A 60 4.65 -12.25 21.90
CA ARG A 60 4.61 -13.48 21.12
C ARG A 60 3.15 -13.81 20.78
N ARG A 61 2.80 -13.81 19.50
CA ARG A 61 1.94 -14.83 18.88
C ARG A 61 2.25 -14.88 17.39
N ARG A 62 3.23 -15.72 17.07
CA ARG A 62 3.56 -16.16 15.71
C ARG A 62 2.40 -17.03 15.20
N HIS A 63 1.45 -16.42 14.51
CA HIS A 63 0.94 -17.04 13.29
C HIS A 63 1.39 -16.13 12.15
N SER A 64 2.62 -16.36 11.70
CA SER A 64 2.97 -15.94 10.35
C SER A 64 1.99 -16.68 9.43
N LEU A 65 1.05 -15.94 8.85
CA LEU A 65 0.43 -16.36 7.60
C LEU A 65 1.61 -16.51 6.62
N LYS A 66 2.08 -17.75 6.47
CA LYS A 66 3.23 -18.12 5.64
C LYS A 66 2.81 -17.97 4.17
N HIS A 67 2.80 -16.75 3.67
CA HIS A 67 2.69 -16.48 2.25
C HIS A 67 3.96 -15.76 1.82
N GLY A 68 4.84 -16.48 1.11
CA GLY A 68 6.09 -15.96 0.56
C GLY A 68 7.32 -16.12 1.45
N VAL A 69 8.48 -15.79 0.87
CA VAL A 69 9.77 -15.72 1.57
C VAL A 69 9.72 -14.55 2.54
N THR A 70 10.14 -14.77 3.80
CA THR A 70 10.28 -13.66 4.76
C THR A 70 11.49 -12.82 4.33
N PRO A 71 11.31 -11.52 3.98
CA PRO A 71 12.41 -10.74 3.45
C PRO A 71 13.35 -10.29 4.58
N GLU A 72 14.64 -10.21 4.25
CA GLU A 72 15.65 -9.54 5.04
C GLU A 72 15.41 -8.03 5.01
N LYS A 73 15.49 -7.39 6.18
CA LYS A 73 15.14 -5.98 6.33
C LYS A 73 16.39 -5.12 6.43
N ILE A 74 16.45 -4.09 5.61
CA ILE A 74 17.50 -3.06 5.66
C ILE A 74 16.82 -1.73 5.95
N THR A 75 17.07 -1.16 7.13
CA THR A 75 16.31 0.00 7.61
C THR A 75 17.17 1.11 8.21
N ASP A 76 16.62 2.33 8.19
CA ASP A 76 17.08 3.48 8.98
C ASP A 76 18.53 3.92 8.70
N LEU A 77 18.89 3.96 7.41
CA LEU A 77 20.20 4.42 6.92
C LEU A 77 20.10 5.80 6.28
N ASP A 78 21.17 6.59 6.37
CA ASP A 78 21.26 7.84 5.62
C ASP A 78 21.47 7.59 4.12
N LYS A 79 22.36 6.65 3.77
CA LYS A 79 22.68 6.35 2.38
C LYS A 79 22.99 4.87 2.17
N LEU A 80 22.54 4.31 1.05
CA LEU A 80 22.86 2.96 0.62
C LEU A 80 22.98 2.89 -0.91
N SER A 81 24.09 2.35 -1.41
CA SER A 81 24.24 1.92 -2.80
C SER A 81 24.12 0.40 -2.86
N VAL A 82 23.38 -0.12 -3.83
CA VAL A 82 23.15 -1.56 -4.00
C VAL A 82 23.52 -1.96 -5.42
N SER A 83 24.50 -2.85 -5.53
CA SER A 83 24.92 -3.46 -6.78
C SER A 83 24.17 -4.77 -7.04
N LYS A 84 24.24 -5.29 -8.27
CA LYS A 84 23.70 -6.61 -8.60
C LYS A 84 24.37 -7.74 -7.80
N SER A 85 25.68 -7.64 -7.55
CA SER A 85 26.41 -8.62 -6.74
C SER A 85 25.91 -8.67 -5.30
N ASP A 86 25.55 -7.54 -4.70
CA ASP A 86 25.05 -7.50 -3.33
C ASP A 86 23.74 -8.27 -3.18
N LEU A 87 22.84 -8.13 -4.16
CA LEU A 87 21.55 -8.82 -4.17
C LEU A 87 21.69 -10.33 -4.37
N ILE A 88 22.60 -10.76 -5.26
CA ILE A 88 22.80 -12.18 -5.59
C ILE A 88 23.59 -12.90 -4.50
N ALA A 89 24.58 -12.25 -3.89
CA ALA A 89 25.44 -12.85 -2.86
C ALA A 89 24.65 -13.33 -1.63
N ALA A 90 23.47 -12.76 -1.39
CA ALA A 90 22.59 -13.16 -0.30
C ALA A 90 21.82 -14.48 -0.54
N GLY A 91 21.92 -15.06 -1.74
CA GLY A 91 21.30 -16.33 -2.11
C GLY A 91 20.03 -16.20 -2.95
N GLU A 92 19.73 -17.25 -3.71
CA GLU A 92 18.66 -17.23 -4.73
C GLU A 92 17.25 -17.05 -4.18
N SER A 93 17.02 -17.48 -2.94
CA SER A 93 15.74 -17.40 -2.26
C SER A 93 15.59 -16.16 -1.39
N THR A 94 16.63 -15.34 -1.25
CA THR A 94 16.62 -14.18 -0.36
C THR A 94 15.98 -12.98 -1.03
N MET A 95 15.01 -12.36 -0.33
CA MET A 95 14.40 -11.11 -0.71
C MET A 95 14.70 -10.02 0.30
N PHE A 96 14.77 -8.78 -0.16
CA PHE A 96 15.05 -7.61 0.66
C PHE A 96 13.86 -6.67 0.76
N LEU A 97 13.68 -6.12 1.95
CA LEU A 97 12.79 -5.01 2.23
C LEU A 97 13.64 -3.82 2.67
N PHE A 98 13.64 -2.78 1.85
CA PHE A 98 14.34 -1.52 2.15
C PHE A 98 13.37 -0.54 2.78
N ARG A 99 13.76 0.09 3.89
CA ARG A 99 12.88 1.02 4.60
C ARG A 99 13.60 2.21 5.21
N ASN A 100 12.99 3.39 5.16
CA ASN A 100 13.48 4.60 5.84
C ASN A 100 14.94 4.93 5.47
N ILE A 101 15.30 4.82 4.18
CA ILE A 101 16.65 5.14 3.68
C ILE A 101 16.61 6.51 3.00
N LYS A 102 17.35 7.51 3.52
CA LYS A 102 17.28 8.88 2.98
C LYS A 102 17.80 9.00 1.56
N GLU A 103 18.75 8.16 1.15
CA GLU A 103 19.20 8.01 -0.24
C GLU A 103 19.49 6.53 -0.55
N LEU A 104 18.66 5.90 -1.39
CA LEU A 104 18.83 4.53 -1.85
C LEU A 104 19.13 4.52 -3.36
N VAL A 105 20.30 4.01 -3.75
CA VAL A 105 20.73 3.99 -5.15
C VAL A 105 20.93 2.55 -5.59
N PHE A 106 20.23 2.13 -6.66
CA PHE A 106 20.54 0.90 -7.36
C PHE A 106 21.48 1.20 -8.53
N GLU A 107 22.61 0.52 -8.54
CA GLU A 107 23.67 0.76 -9.50
C GLU A 107 23.28 0.33 -10.93
N LYS A 108 24.06 0.79 -11.92
CA LYS A 108 23.77 0.56 -13.35
C LYS A 108 23.68 -0.93 -13.73
N ASN A 109 24.38 -1.80 -12.99
CA ASN A 109 24.41 -3.24 -13.25
C ASN A 109 23.18 -3.98 -12.70
N VAL A 110 22.30 -3.32 -11.93
CA VAL A 110 21.06 -3.90 -11.42
C VAL A 110 20.01 -3.88 -12.53
N ASP A 111 19.51 -5.06 -12.89
CA ASP A 111 18.46 -5.23 -13.90
C ASP A 111 17.09 -5.56 -13.27
N ALA A 112 16.05 -5.45 -14.08
CA ALA A 112 14.67 -5.67 -13.67
C ALA A 112 14.42 -7.09 -13.12
N ALA A 113 15.01 -8.11 -13.73
CA ALA A 113 14.86 -9.50 -13.28
C ALA A 113 15.47 -9.70 -11.88
N THR A 114 16.62 -9.08 -11.62
CA THR A 114 17.27 -9.08 -10.31
C THR A 114 16.39 -8.40 -9.27
N LEU A 115 15.80 -7.25 -9.59
CA LEU A 115 14.88 -6.54 -8.69
C LEU A 115 13.61 -7.35 -8.39
N VAL A 116 12.99 -7.96 -9.41
CA VAL A 116 11.77 -8.78 -9.22
C VAL A 116 12.05 -9.98 -8.31
N LYS A 117 13.21 -10.61 -8.46
CA LYS A 117 13.64 -11.78 -7.69
C LYS A 117 14.05 -11.43 -6.26
N HIS A 118 14.82 -10.37 -6.07
CA HIS A 118 15.48 -10.09 -4.79
C HIS A 118 14.91 -8.90 -4.02
N VAL A 119 14.02 -8.09 -4.60
CA VAL A 119 13.44 -6.93 -3.91
C VAL A 119 11.96 -7.16 -3.66
N LYS A 120 11.61 -7.28 -2.38
CA LYS A 120 10.21 -7.43 -1.96
C LYS A 120 9.48 -6.11 -2.08
N MET A 121 10.05 -5.07 -1.45
CA MET A 121 9.45 -3.76 -1.31
C MET A 121 10.49 -2.72 -0.87
N ILE A 122 10.31 -1.48 -1.33
CA ILE A 122 11.02 -0.28 -0.93
C ILE A 122 10.00 0.67 -0.32
N HIS A 123 10.23 1.17 0.89
CA HIS A 123 9.22 1.92 1.63
C HIS A 123 9.83 3.10 2.38
N HIS A 124 9.32 4.33 2.16
CA HIS A 124 9.91 5.56 2.72
C HIS A 124 11.40 5.71 2.39
N CYS A 125 11.78 5.44 1.14
CA CYS A 125 13.14 5.67 0.65
C CYS A 125 13.12 6.70 -0.48
N ASN A 126 14.14 7.55 -0.55
CA ASN A 126 14.40 8.36 -1.75
C ASN A 126 15.23 7.51 -2.71
N THR A 127 14.55 6.80 -3.61
CA THR A 127 15.17 5.77 -4.44
C THR A 127 15.52 6.28 -5.83
N LYS A 128 16.71 5.95 -6.29
CA LYS A 128 17.19 6.20 -7.66
C LYS A 128 17.65 4.89 -8.30
N PHE A 129 17.19 4.64 -9.51
CA PHE A 129 17.68 3.54 -10.35
C PHE A 129 18.59 4.13 -11.42
N ILE A 130 19.88 3.77 -11.41
CA ILE A 130 20.84 4.26 -12.41
C ILE A 130 20.68 3.49 -13.74
N GLY A 131 20.32 2.21 -13.67
CA GLY A 131 20.03 1.37 -14.83
C GLY A 131 18.67 1.68 -15.47
N ASN A 132 18.44 1.12 -16.67
CA ASN A 132 17.13 1.20 -17.32
C ASN A 132 16.18 0.14 -16.73
N ILE A 133 15.34 0.54 -15.79
CA ILE A 133 14.35 -0.32 -15.15
C ILE A 133 12.96 -0.01 -15.73
N PRO A 134 12.17 -1.01 -16.16
CA PRO A 134 10.81 -0.78 -16.61
C PRO A 134 9.98 -0.11 -15.52
N LYS A 135 9.18 0.88 -15.92
CA LYS A 135 8.34 1.68 -15.01
C LYS A 135 7.48 0.79 -14.11
N LEU A 136 6.94 -0.32 -14.64
CA LEU A 136 6.12 -1.25 -13.86
C LEU A 136 6.87 -1.82 -12.64
N ILE A 137 8.15 -2.14 -12.80
CA ILE A 137 8.96 -2.69 -11.71
C ILE A 137 9.26 -1.62 -10.68
N GLU A 138 9.67 -0.42 -11.10
CA GLU A 138 9.93 0.70 -10.19
C GLU A 138 8.71 1.00 -9.32
N LEU A 139 7.54 1.11 -9.95
CA LEU A 139 6.27 1.35 -9.26
C LEU A 139 5.84 0.17 -8.38
N GLY A 140 6.07 -1.06 -8.84
CA GLY A 140 5.61 -2.26 -8.16
C GLY A 140 6.40 -2.61 -6.91
N ILE A 141 7.70 -2.30 -6.88
CA ILE A 141 8.55 -2.52 -5.71
C ILE A 141 8.55 -1.30 -4.78
N THR A 142 8.31 -0.09 -5.30
CA THR A 142 8.30 1.13 -4.48
C THR A 142 6.90 1.40 -3.95
N ARG A 143 6.72 1.26 -2.64
CA ARG A 143 5.44 1.54 -2.00
C ARG A 143 5.17 3.03 -1.98
N ARG A 144 4.27 3.46 -2.87
CA ARG A 144 3.72 4.81 -2.89
C ARG A 144 2.69 4.99 -1.78
N VAL A 145 2.67 6.20 -1.25
CA VAL A 145 1.68 6.67 -0.28
C VAL A 145 0.74 7.59 -1.03
N ARG A 146 -0.56 7.49 -0.77
CA ARG A 146 -1.55 8.35 -1.42
C ARG A 146 -1.31 9.79 -0.96
N GLU A 147 -1.06 10.69 -1.89
CA GLU A 147 -1.09 12.11 -1.56
C GLU A 147 -2.51 12.50 -1.16
N TYR A 148 -2.64 13.15 -0.01
CA TYR A 148 -3.91 13.58 0.52
C TYR A 148 -3.92 15.09 0.66
N THR A 149 -4.92 15.71 0.04
CA THR A 149 -5.25 17.12 0.21
C THR A 149 -6.65 17.19 0.79
N GLN A 150 -6.81 17.95 1.86
CA GLN A 150 -8.11 18.21 2.46
C GLN A 150 -9.03 18.88 1.42
N PRO A 151 -10.26 18.37 1.20
CA PRO A 151 -11.21 19.04 0.32
C PRO A 151 -11.56 20.43 0.83
N SER A 152 -11.65 21.40 -0.09
CA SER A 152 -12.14 22.75 0.24
C SER A 152 -13.66 22.80 0.41
N ASP A 153 -14.39 21.88 -0.22
CA ASP A 153 -15.84 21.76 -0.07
C ASP A 153 -16.21 21.21 1.32
N THR A 154 -16.86 22.05 2.13
CA THR A 154 -17.29 21.70 3.48
C THR A 154 -18.32 20.57 3.52
N ASN A 155 -19.05 20.32 2.43
CA ASN A 155 -20.03 19.22 2.36
C ASN A 155 -19.35 17.83 2.37
N LEU A 156 -18.06 17.78 2.03
CA LEU A 156 -17.24 16.57 2.07
C LEU A 156 -16.58 16.36 3.45
N LEU A 157 -16.78 17.30 4.38
CA LEU A 157 -16.22 17.27 5.72
C LEU A 157 -17.32 17.03 6.77
N THR A 158 -16.95 16.41 7.87
CA THR A 158 -17.85 16.11 8.97
C THR A 158 -17.17 16.24 10.32
N ASN A 159 -17.95 16.53 11.36
CA ASN A 159 -17.50 16.51 12.74
C ASN A 159 -17.90 15.16 13.34
N ILE A 160 -16.94 14.46 13.93
CA ILE A 160 -17.15 13.11 14.45
C ILE A 160 -16.79 13.06 15.93
N THR A 161 -17.55 12.27 16.68
CA THR A 161 -17.19 11.92 18.05
C THR A 161 -16.77 10.46 18.08
N ILE A 162 -15.54 10.19 18.52
CA ILE A 162 -15.01 8.84 18.67
C ILE A 162 -14.94 8.54 20.17
N ARG A 163 -15.66 7.51 20.59
CA ARG A 163 -15.74 7.11 21.99
C ARG A 163 -14.64 6.14 22.36
N ASN A 164 -14.27 6.10 23.63
CA ASN A 164 -13.31 5.12 24.18
C ASN A 164 -11.95 5.15 23.46
N VAL A 165 -11.37 6.34 23.29
CA VAL A 165 -10.03 6.53 22.73
C VAL A 165 -9.01 6.64 23.86
N SER A 166 -7.83 6.02 23.68
CA SER A 166 -6.73 6.17 24.64
C SER A 166 -6.29 7.63 24.75
N THR A 167 -6.34 8.17 25.98
CA THR A 167 -5.95 9.57 26.26
C THR A 167 -4.53 9.86 25.79
N LYS A 168 -3.58 8.99 26.15
CA LYS A 168 -2.16 9.13 25.80
C LYS A 168 -1.94 9.16 24.28
N VAL A 169 -2.51 8.19 23.55
CA VAL A 169 -2.35 8.09 22.09
C VAL A 169 -2.96 9.30 21.41
N TYR A 170 -4.11 9.78 21.89
CA TYR A 170 -4.73 10.98 21.36
C TYR A 170 -3.86 12.23 21.58
N ASP A 171 -3.28 12.40 22.76
CA ASP A 171 -2.48 13.59 23.07
C ASP A 171 -1.19 13.63 22.22
N GLU A 172 -0.57 12.48 21.95
CA GLU A 172 0.54 12.35 21.01
C GLU A 172 0.12 12.64 19.57
N PHE A 173 -1.05 12.14 19.15
CA PHE A 173 -1.64 12.45 17.85
C PHE A 173 -1.89 13.94 17.66
N VAL A 174 -2.46 14.63 18.66
CA VAL A 174 -2.68 16.08 18.64
C VAL A 174 -1.34 16.82 18.53
N SER A 175 -0.35 16.41 19.32
CA SER A 175 0.99 17.01 19.30
C SER A 175 1.64 16.88 17.93
N LYS A 176 1.54 15.69 17.31
CA LYS A 176 2.05 15.42 15.97
C LYS A 176 1.32 16.23 14.89
N ALA A 177 -0.02 16.28 14.94
CA ALA A 177 -0.83 17.09 14.02
C ALA A 177 -0.39 18.57 14.05
N LYS A 178 -0.25 19.13 15.26
CA LYS A 178 0.19 20.51 15.47
C LYS A 178 1.60 20.75 14.93
N SER A 179 2.53 19.83 15.17
CA SER A 179 3.92 19.94 14.68
C SER A 179 4.02 19.91 13.15
N GLU A 180 3.08 19.26 12.47
CA GLU A 180 2.99 19.19 11.01
C GLU A 180 2.09 20.28 10.41
N GLY A 181 1.52 21.18 11.24
CA GLY A 181 0.67 22.28 10.77
C GLY A 181 -0.75 21.86 10.36
N PHE A 182 -1.21 20.67 10.76
CA PHE A 182 -2.55 20.17 10.44
C PHE A 182 -3.53 20.36 11.59
N THR A 183 -4.81 20.51 11.25
CA THR A 183 -5.89 20.29 12.24
C THR A 183 -6.01 18.80 12.56
N THR A 184 -6.61 18.44 13.70
CA THR A 184 -6.77 17.03 14.06
C THR A 184 -7.65 16.26 13.07
N GLY A 185 -8.74 16.85 12.55
CA GLY A 185 -9.57 16.15 11.58
C GLY A 185 -8.90 15.96 10.22
N GLU A 186 -8.16 16.96 9.75
CA GLU A 186 -7.35 16.87 8.53
C GLU A 186 -6.23 15.82 8.68
N PHE A 187 -5.50 15.86 9.79
CA PHE A 187 -4.42 14.91 10.03
C PHE A 187 -4.94 13.48 10.14
N PHE A 188 -6.07 13.27 10.80
CA PHE A 188 -6.71 11.96 10.83
C PHE A 188 -7.16 11.50 9.43
N SER A 189 -7.71 12.41 8.62
CA SER A 189 -8.09 12.11 7.23
C SER A 189 -6.87 11.70 6.39
N LYS A 190 -5.74 12.40 6.54
CA LYS A 190 -4.46 12.03 5.93
C LYS A 190 -4.00 10.63 6.35
N ILE A 191 -4.11 10.29 7.64
CA ILE A 191 -3.77 8.96 8.14
C ILE A 191 -4.68 7.89 7.51
N LEU A 192 -5.99 8.12 7.47
CA LEU A 192 -6.95 7.20 6.86
C LEU A 192 -6.69 6.99 5.37
N ALA A 193 -6.39 8.06 4.62
CA ALA A 193 -6.04 7.99 3.21
C ALA A 193 -4.84 7.08 2.92
N ASN A 194 -3.94 6.95 3.89
CA ASN A 194 -2.73 6.12 3.78
C ASN A 194 -2.93 4.68 4.26
N ILE A 195 -3.75 4.49 5.29
CA ILE A 195 -3.93 3.20 5.95
C ILE A 195 -5.05 2.36 5.33
N LEU A 196 -6.16 2.96 4.89
CA LEU A 196 -7.27 2.21 4.30
C LEU A 196 -6.87 1.42 3.06
N PRO A 197 -6.09 1.99 2.10
CA PRO A 197 -5.60 1.22 0.97
C PRO A 197 -4.80 -0.03 1.36
N PHE A 198 -3.99 0.08 2.41
CA PHE A 198 -3.21 -1.06 2.89
C PHE A 198 -4.10 -2.21 3.36
N PHE A 199 -5.21 -1.91 4.04
CA PHE A 199 -6.15 -2.95 4.47
C PHE A 199 -6.87 -3.60 3.30
N GLU A 200 -7.29 -2.82 2.31
CA GLU A 200 -7.99 -3.33 1.14
C GLU A 200 -7.07 -4.18 0.27
N ILE A 201 -5.86 -3.72 0.00
CA ILE A 201 -4.85 -4.49 -0.73
C ILE A 201 -4.51 -5.78 0.02
N ARG A 202 -4.38 -5.72 1.35
CA ARG A 202 -4.13 -6.90 2.16
C ARG A 202 -5.25 -7.93 2.01
N ASP A 203 -6.51 -7.52 2.08
CA ASP A 203 -7.64 -8.43 1.91
C ASP A 203 -7.59 -9.12 0.53
N VAL A 204 -7.21 -8.38 -0.51
CA VAL A 204 -6.95 -8.94 -1.85
C VAL A 204 -5.76 -9.90 -1.84
N MET A 205 -4.66 -9.55 -1.18
CA MET A 205 -3.48 -10.41 -1.09
C MET A 205 -3.74 -11.71 -0.32
N LEU A 206 -4.62 -11.71 0.67
CA LEU A 206 -5.01 -12.93 1.39
C LEU A 206 -5.76 -13.93 0.50
N SER A 207 -6.31 -13.48 -0.64
CA SER A 207 -6.90 -14.36 -1.66
C SER A 207 -5.88 -14.93 -2.67
N LEU A 208 -4.60 -14.53 -2.58
CA LEU A 208 -3.53 -15.15 -3.36
C LEU A 208 -3.15 -16.49 -2.73
N GLU A 209 -3.41 -17.59 -3.44
CA GLU A 209 -2.93 -18.91 -3.07
C GLU A 209 -1.40 -19.00 -3.28
N ASN A 210 -0.63 -18.54 -2.29
CA ASN A 210 0.85 -18.59 -2.23
C ASN A 210 1.64 -17.84 -3.32
N HIS A 211 0.97 -17.09 -4.18
CA HIS A 211 1.64 -16.27 -5.20
C HIS A 211 2.10 -14.93 -4.64
N GLU A 212 3.32 -14.54 -4.98
CA GLU A 212 3.79 -13.19 -4.74
C GLU A 212 3.24 -12.22 -5.79
N ALA A 213 2.84 -11.03 -5.35
CA ALA A 213 2.41 -9.96 -6.24
C ALA A 213 3.24 -8.69 -6.03
N LEU A 214 3.47 -7.95 -7.11
CA LEU A 214 3.79 -6.51 -7.05
C LEU A 214 2.49 -5.72 -6.88
N ILE A 215 2.59 -4.58 -6.21
CA ILE A 215 1.47 -3.67 -6.03
C ILE A 215 1.84 -2.36 -6.68
N VAL A 216 1.10 -1.99 -7.72
CA VAL A 216 1.25 -0.72 -8.43
C VAL A 216 0.06 0.14 -8.08
N SER A 217 0.32 1.33 -7.53
CA SER A 217 -0.75 2.12 -6.93
C SER A 217 -0.60 3.62 -7.11
N PHE A 218 -1.76 4.31 -7.14
CA PHE A 218 -1.89 5.77 -7.13
C PHE A 218 -1.27 6.51 -8.32
N GLU A 219 -1.27 5.89 -9.49
CA GLU A 219 -0.93 6.58 -10.74
C GLU A 219 -2.14 7.34 -11.30
N ASN A 220 -1.89 8.53 -11.85
CA ASN A 220 -2.90 9.24 -12.63
C ASN A 220 -3.17 8.51 -13.96
N GLN A 221 -2.11 8.14 -14.68
CA GLN A 221 -2.20 7.43 -15.95
C GLN A 221 -1.11 6.36 -16.02
N LEU A 222 -1.50 5.17 -16.45
CA LEU A 222 -0.57 4.06 -16.61
C LEU A 222 -0.94 3.24 -17.85
N LEU A 223 -0.05 3.26 -18.84
CA LEU A 223 -0.08 2.34 -19.98
C LEU A 223 0.76 1.11 -19.64
N ILE A 224 0.21 -0.08 -19.87
CA ILE A 224 0.86 -1.37 -19.69
C ILE A 224 1.04 -2.03 -21.05
N THR A 225 2.28 -2.39 -21.36
CA THR A 225 2.64 -3.12 -22.57
C THR A 225 2.90 -4.59 -22.30
N LYS A 226 3.02 -5.40 -23.37
CA LYS A 226 3.43 -6.80 -23.24
C LYS A 226 4.77 -6.95 -22.50
N SER A 227 5.77 -6.12 -22.86
CA SER A 227 7.10 -6.19 -22.26
C SER A 227 7.09 -5.88 -20.76
N ASP A 228 6.19 -4.99 -20.32
CA ASP A 228 6.03 -4.68 -18.90
C ASP A 228 5.54 -5.90 -18.10
N LEU A 229 4.64 -6.71 -18.67
CA LEU A 229 4.12 -7.90 -17.99
C LEU A 229 5.08 -9.08 -18.06
N GLU A 230 5.80 -9.25 -19.16
CA GLU A 230 6.75 -10.37 -19.35
C GLU A 230 7.91 -10.31 -18.34
N VAL A 231 8.39 -9.12 -18.00
CA VAL A 231 9.50 -8.94 -17.05
C VAL A 231 9.16 -9.40 -15.62
N LEU A 232 7.88 -9.56 -15.30
CA LEU A 232 7.42 -10.08 -14.00
C LEU A 232 7.69 -11.58 -13.84
N GLY A 233 7.87 -12.32 -14.95
CA GLY A 233 8.06 -13.76 -14.96
C GLY A 233 6.86 -14.51 -14.34
N ASN A 234 7.04 -14.99 -13.11
CA ASN A 234 6.00 -15.72 -12.34
C ASN A 234 5.31 -14.85 -11.28
N ARG A 235 5.83 -13.64 -11.03
CA ARG A 235 5.25 -12.72 -10.06
C ARG A 235 3.99 -12.10 -10.68
N LYS A 236 2.92 -12.00 -9.89
CA LYS A 236 1.69 -11.36 -10.35
C LYS A 236 1.74 -9.85 -10.09
N VAL A 237 0.80 -9.11 -10.63
CA VAL A 237 0.63 -7.68 -10.36
C VAL A 237 -0.80 -7.38 -9.89
N ILE A 238 -0.89 -6.50 -8.89
CA ILE A 238 -2.11 -5.86 -8.43
C ILE A 238 -2.02 -4.39 -8.81
N PHE A 239 -3.01 -3.91 -9.55
CA PHE A 239 -3.20 -2.48 -9.81
C PHE A 239 -4.23 -1.92 -8.83
N TYR A 240 -3.90 -0.84 -8.13
CA TYR A 240 -4.76 -0.29 -7.09
C TYR A 240 -4.88 1.24 -7.19
N GLY A 241 -6.10 1.77 -7.24
CA GLY A 241 -6.32 3.22 -7.12
C GLY A 241 -5.72 4.02 -8.27
N ILE A 242 -5.68 3.46 -9.49
CA ILE A 242 -5.17 4.13 -10.69
C ILE A 242 -6.32 4.86 -11.37
N LYS A 243 -6.16 6.15 -11.69
CA LYS A 243 -7.26 6.90 -12.33
C LYS A 243 -7.52 6.38 -13.74
N GLN A 244 -6.47 6.23 -14.56
CA GLN A 244 -6.60 5.66 -15.90
C GLN A 244 -5.55 4.57 -16.12
N LEU A 245 -6.01 3.33 -16.32
CA LEU A 245 -5.19 2.15 -16.58
C LEU A 245 -5.47 1.63 -17.98
N GLU A 246 -4.50 1.72 -18.87
CA GLU A 246 -4.61 1.27 -20.25
C GLU A 246 -3.73 0.03 -20.48
N PHE A 247 -4.28 -0.97 -21.15
CA PHE A 247 -3.52 -2.12 -21.64
C PHE A 247 -3.35 -1.99 -23.16
N ALA A 248 -2.10 -2.11 -23.62
CA ALA A 248 -1.76 -2.01 -25.03
C ALA A 248 -2.27 -3.24 -25.83
N LYS A 249 -2.38 -3.05 -27.15
CA LYS A 249 -2.93 -4.03 -28.11
C LYS A 249 -2.07 -5.29 -28.26
N ASP A 250 -0.82 -5.25 -27.83
CA ASP A 250 0.14 -6.34 -27.89
C ASP A 250 -0.05 -7.38 -26.75
N ILE A 251 -0.93 -7.12 -25.79
CA ILE A 251 -1.21 -8.04 -24.68
C ILE A 251 -2.23 -9.08 -25.11
N ASP A 252 -1.84 -10.35 -25.05
CA ASP A 252 -2.74 -11.47 -25.24
C ASP A 252 -3.42 -11.91 -23.93
N GLN A 253 -4.49 -12.69 -24.10
CA GLN A 253 -5.31 -13.19 -23.00
C GLN A 253 -4.53 -14.06 -22.00
N ASN A 254 -3.57 -14.86 -22.48
CA ASN A 254 -2.83 -15.79 -21.63
C ASN A 254 -1.86 -15.04 -20.73
N LEU A 255 -1.14 -14.06 -21.28
CA LEU A 255 -0.25 -13.20 -20.53
C LEU A 255 -1.02 -12.41 -19.47
N PHE A 256 -2.16 -11.83 -19.84
CA PHE A 256 -3.02 -11.09 -18.92
C PHE A 256 -3.48 -11.97 -17.75
N LEU A 257 -4.03 -13.15 -18.02
CA LEU A 257 -4.52 -14.08 -16.99
C LEU A 257 -3.42 -14.61 -16.08
N LYS A 258 -2.21 -14.82 -16.63
CA LYS A 258 -1.04 -15.29 -15.89
C LYS A 258 -0.52 -14.23 -14.92
N THR A 259 -0.43 -12.98 -15.38
CA THR A 259 0.31 -11.91 -14.68
C THR A 259 -0.60 -10.97 -13.89
N VAL A 260 -1.76 -10.56 -14.42
CA VAL A 260 -2.66 -9.61 -13.78
C VAL A 260 -3.55 -10.33 -12.77
N PHE A 261 -3.29 -10.12 -11.48
CA PHE A 261 -4.07 -10.76 -10.43
C PHE A 261 -5.39 -10.04 -10.17
N LYS A 262 -5.31 -8.74 -9.87
CA LYS A 262 -6.48 -7.89 -9.60
C LYS A 262 -6.23 -6.44 -9.98
N MET A 263 -7.29 -5.78 -10.40
CA MET A 263 -7.40 -4.33 -10.57
C MET A 263 -8.47 -3.83 -9.61
N VAL A 264 -8.10 -2.91 -8.74
CA VAL A 264 -8.91 -2.52 -7.58
C VAL A 264 -9.05 -1.01 -7.53
N LYS A 265 -10.29 -0.51 -7.42
CA LYS A 265 -10.57 0.93 -7.32
C LYS A 265 -9.89 1.77 -8.43
N CYS A 266 -9.80 1.23 -9.64
CA CYS A 266 -9.35 2.01 -10.78
C CYS A 266 -10.53 2.82 -11.33
N ASP A 267 -10.34 4.08 -11.68
CA ASP A 267 -11.47 4.89 -12.17
C ASP A 267 -11.84 4.45 -13.59
N GLU A 268 -10.86 4.38 -14.49
CA GLU A 268 -11.03 4.00 -15.89
C GLU A 268 -10.04 2.88 -16.25
N VAL A 269 -10.56 1.80 -16.84
CA VAL A 269 -9.75 0.70 -17.38
C VAL A 269 -10.01 0.56 -18.88
N ILE A 270 -8.99 0.84 -19.68
CA ILE A 270 -9.01 0.82 -21.14
C ILE A 270 -8.36 -0.48 -21.61
N LEU A 271 -9.10 -1.27 -22.38
CA LEU A 271 -8.72 -2.61 -22.79
C LEU A 271 -8.47 -2.68 -24.29
N PRO A 272 -7.49 -3.48 -24.75
CA PRO A 272 -7.37 -3.76 -26.16
C PRO A 272 -8.54 -4.64 -26.61
N SER A 273 -8.94 -4.50 -27.87
CA SER A 273 -10.15 -5.14 -28.43
C SER A 273 -10.06 -6.68 -28.50
N ASN A 274 -8.85 -7.24 -28.37
CA ASN A 274 -8.58 -8.68 -28.36
C ASN A 274 -8.78 -9.35 -26.97
N LEU A 275 -8.97 -8.59 -25.88
CA LEU A 275 -9.21 -9.16 -24.55
C LEU A 275 -10.72 -9.33 -24.29
N PRO A 276 -11.22 -10.53 -23.99
CA PRO A 276 -12.64 -10.70 -23.68
C PRO A 276 -13.06 -9.96 -22.40
N LYS A 277 -14.12 -9.16 -22.49
CA LYS A 277 -14.61 -8.33 -21.36
C LYS A 277 -14.85 -9.12 -20.07
N LEU A 278 -15.42 -10.33 -20.16
CA LEU A 278 -15.68 -11.17 -18.98
C LEU A 278 -14.39 -11.61 -18.26
N ILE A 279 -13.31 -11.85 -19.01
CA ILE A 279 -12.01 -12.21 -18.44
C ILE A 279 -11.46 -11.05 -17.64
N VAL A 280 -11.54 -9.83 -18.19
CA VAL A 280 -11.08 -8.63 -17.49
C VAL A 280 -11.95 -8.37 -16.26
N LEU A 281 -13.28 -8.46 -16.40
CA LEU A 281 -14.20 -8.25 -15.29
C LEU A 281 -13.93 -9.20 -14.12
N SER A 282 -13.54 -10.46 -14.39
CA SER A 282 -13.13 -11.41 -13.34
C SER A 282 -11.92 -10.94 -12.51
N ARG A 283 -11.10 -10.04 -13.06
CA ARG A 283 -9.92 -9.44 -12.42
C ARG A 283 -10.20 -8.07 -11.82
N THR A 284 -11.40 -7.52 -11.96
CA THR A 284 -11.74 -6.18 -11.43
C THR A 284 -12.40 -6.26 -10.06
N MET A 285 -12.29 -5.18 -9.29
CA MET A 285 -13.00 -4.98 -8.03
C MET A 285 -13.17 -3.48 -7.77
N MET A 286 -14.42 -3.01 -7.68
CA MET A 286 -14.74 -1.61 -7.43
C MET A 286 -14.14 -0.62 -8.44
N CYS A 287 -13.94 -1.03 -9.70
CA CYS A 287 -13.57 -0.09 -10.77
C CYS A 287 -14.82 0.66 -11.25
N LYS A 288 -14.68 1.94 -11.66
CA LYS A 288 -15.85 2.74 -12.07
C LYS A 288 -16.25 2.45 -13.51
N GLU A 289 -15.30 2.51 -14.44
CA GLU A 289 -15.56 2.37 -15.88
C GLU A 289 -14.57 1.40 -16.54
N ILE A 290 -15.10 0.56 -17.44
CA ILE A 290 -14.31 -0.44 -18.18
C ILE A 290 -14.82 -0.52 -19.62
N HIS A 291 -13.95 -0.22 -20.58
CA HIS A 291 -14.28 -0.22 -22.00
C HIS A 291 -13.08 -0.61 -22.87
N HIS A 292 -13.34 -0.87 -24.15
CA HIS A 292 -12.31 -1.18 -25.14
C HIS A 292 -11.86 0.07 -25.88
N SER A 293 -10.58 0.09 -26.26
CA SER A 293 -10.03 1.02 -27.26
C SER A 293 -10.31 0.56 -28.70
#